data_AF-A0A3C1KKM6-F1
#
_entry.id   AF-A0A3C1KKM6-F1
#
_cell.length_a   1.000
_cell.length_b   1.000
_cell.length_c   1.000
_cell.angle_alpha   90.00
_cell.angle_beta   90.00
_cell.angle_gamma   90.00
#
_symmetry.space_group_name_H-M   'P 1'
#
loop_
_entity.id
_entity.type
_entity.pdbx_description
1 polymer ?
#
loop_
_entity_poly.entity_id
_entity_poly.type
_entity_poly.pdbx_seq_one_letter_code
_entity_poly.pdbx_strand_id
1 'polypeptide(L)'
;EPDAAMRAALAGWAQASTAGGNLAWVQLSHAGRQTMKSVNKHPQAPSAVQLGLPGGQFGAPVALATEEIAGLVQRFAIAARAVCEAGFSGVQVHAAHGYLLSQFLSPRSNQRRDEYGGSLENRASLLLQVVAAVRDAVGPRAAVAVKLNSADFQRGGFNFDDSLRVAGWLEAAGV
;
A
#
# COMPACT_ATOMS: atom_id res chain seq x y z
N GLU A 1 5.58 -11.69 -11.36
CA GLU A 1 4.29 -12.16 -11.91
C GLU A 1 3.79 -13.35 -11.09
N PRO A 2 2.48 -13.52 -10.90
CA PRO A 2 1.93 -14.76 -10.35
C PRO A 2 2.17 -15.93 -11.31
N ASP A 3 2.50 -17.08 -10.76
CA ASP A 3 2.61 -18.33 -11.51
C ASP A 3 1.21 -18.86 -11.93
N ALA A 4 1.20 -19.96 -12.70
CA ALA A 4 -0.03 -20.56 -13.20
C ALA A 4 -0.98 -21.01 -12.08
N ALA A 5 -0.45 -21.53 -10.96
CA ALA A 5 -1.25 -21.99 -9.84
C ALA A 5 -1.91 -20.81 -9.11
N MET A 6 -1.18 -19.72 -8.89
CA MET A 6 -1.72 -18.48 -8.32
C MET A 6 -2.80 -17.87 -9.21
N ARG A 7 -2.60 -17.86 -10.54
CA ARG A 7 -3.62 -17.36 -11.49
C ARG A 7 -4.90 -18.19 -11.45
N ALA A 8 -4.78 -19.51 -11.43
CA ALA A 8 -5.93 -20.40 -11.31
C ALA A 8 -6.68 -20.20 -9.98
N ALA A 9 -5.95 -20.04 -8.88
CA ALA A 9 -6.55 -19.76 -7.57
C ALA A 9 -7.29 -18.41 -7.55
N LEU A 10 -6.68 -17.35 -8.07
CA LEU A 10 -7.32 -16.03 -8.17
C LEU A 10 -8.60 -16.09 -9.02
N ALA A 11 -8.57 -16.78 -10.16
CA ALA A 11 -9.74 -16.93 -11.03
C ALA A 11 -10.87 -17.71 -10.34
N GLY A 12 -10.54 -18.78 -9.61
CA GLY A 12 -11.52 -19.53 -8.82
C GLY A 12 -12.17 -18.68 -7.72
N TRP A 13 -11.38 -17.86 -7.02
CA TRP A 13 -11.91 -16.93 -6.02
C TRP A 13 -12.76 -15.83 -6.64
N ALA A 14 -12.35 -15.26 -7.77
CA ALA A 14 -13.13 -14.26 -8.49
C ALA A 14 -14.50 -14.85 -8.86
N GLN A 15 -14.52 -16.00 -9.54
CA GLN A 15 -15.75 -16.68 -9.94
C GLN A 15 -16.68 -16.97 -8.75
N ALA A 16 -16.14 -17.50 -7.65
CA ALA A 16 -16.93 -17.77 -6.45
C ALA A 16 -17.48 -16.48 -5.81
N SER A 17 -16.65 -15.43 -5.76
CA SER A 17 -17.01 -14.16 -5.14
C SER A 17 -18.01 -13.33 -5.95
N THR A 18 -18.12 -13.55 -7.27
CA THR A 18 -19.04 -12.84 -8.16
C THR A 18 -20.21 -13.72 -8.64
N ALA A 19 -20.40 -14.92 -8.08
CA ALA A 19 -21.41 -15.87 -8.53
C ALA A 19 -22.85 -15.32 -8.47
N GLY A 20 -23.10 -14.34 -7.59
CA GLY A 20 -24.40 -13.64 -7.47
C GLY A 20 -24.55 -12.40 -8.34
N GLY A 21 -23.60 -12.12 -9.25
CA GLY A 21 -23.58 -10.90 -10.06
C GLY A 21 -23.13 -9.64 -9.30
N ASN A 22 -22.65 -9.79 -8.07
CA ASN A 22 -22.06 -8.69 -7.29
C ASN A 22 -20.65 -8.36 -7.78
N LEU A 23 -20.21 -7.14 -7.51
CA LEU A 23 -18.81 -6.75 -7.68
C LEU A 23 -17.97 -7.33 -6.53
N ALA A 24 -16.71 -7.66 -6.82
CA ALA A 24 -15.75 -8.12 -5.83
C ALA A 24 -14.41 -7.41 -6.04
N TRP A 25 -13.88 -6.79 -4.99
CA TRP A 25 -12.61 -6.05 -5.02
C TRP A 25 -11.61 -6.67 -4.05
N VAL A 26 -10.32 -6.59 -4.38
CA VAL A 26 -9.23 -7.10 -3.53
C VAL A 26 -8.43 -5.96 -2.93
N GLN A 27 -8.17 -6.03 -1.63
CA GLN A 27 -7.26 -5.08 -0.99
C GLN A 27 -5.80 -5.52 -1.18
N LEU A 28 -5.00 -4.68 -1.83
CA LEU A 28 -3.57 -4.87 -2.01
C LEU A 28 -2.84 -4.26 -0.80
N SER A 29 -2.01 -5.06 -0.13
CA SER A 29 -1.37 -4.65 1.12
C SER A 29 0.10 -5.06 1.20
N HIS A 30 0.86 -4.29 1.97
CA HIS A 30 2.24 -4.59 2.33
C HIS A 30 2.49 -4.16 3.79
N ALA A 31 2.79 -5.10 4.68
CA ALA A 31 2.84 -4.84 6.13
C ALA A 31 4.00 -3.93 6.57
N GLY A 32 5.09 -3.87 5.80
CA GLY A 32 6.27 -3.06 6.14
C GLY A 32 6.85 -3.47 7.50
N ARG A 33 7.16 -2.50 8.38
CA ARG A 33 7.68 -2.79 9.73
C ARG A 33 6.73 -3.55 10.67
N GLN A 34 5.46 -3.76 10.29
CA GLN A 34 4.50 -4.62 11.01
C GLN A 34 4.56 -6.08 10.56
N THR A 35 5.56 -6.48 9.77
CA THR A 35 5.76 -7.89 9.42
C THR A 35 6.28 -8.66 10.64
N MET A 36 5.61 -9.76 10.97
CA MET A 36 6.01 -10.65 12.05
C MET A 36 7.41 -11.22 11.81
N LYS A 37 8.22 -11.33 12.87
CA LYS A 37 9.60 -11.85 12.81
C LYS A 37 9.66 -13.29 12.27
N SER A 38 8.62 -14.07 12.50
CA SER A 38 8.46 -15.43 11.95
C SER A 38 8.31 -15.46 10.43
N VAL A 39 7.81 -14.38 9.83
CA VAL A 39 7.65 -14.24 8.38
C VAL A 39 8.90 -13.60 7.77
N ASN A 40 9.35 -12.49 8.35
CA ASN A 40 10.57 -11.81 7.93
C ASN A 40 11.25 -11.16 9.13
N LYS A 41 12.50 -11.53 9.40
CA LYS A 41 13.32 -10.95 10.48
C LYS A 41 13.74 -9.51 10.19
N HIS A 42 13.82 -9.13 8.91
CA HIS A 42 14.31 -7.84 8.42
C HIS A 42 13.36 -7.25 7.36
N PRO A 43 12.13 -6.88 7.74
CA PRO A 43 11.17 -6.35 6.79
C PRO A 43 11.56 -4.95 6.31
N GLN A 44 11.17 -4.64 5.09
CA GLN A 44 11.40 -3.32 4.48
C GLN A 44 10.44 -2.27 5.08
N ALA A 45 10.93 -1.04 5.24
CA ALA A 45 10.21 0.12 5.78
C ALA A 45 10.79 1.42 5.21
N PRO A 46 10.13 2.59 5.35
CA PRO A 46 10.71 3.87 4.93
C PRO A 46 12.01 4.22 5.69
N SER A 47 12.12 3.79 6.95
CA SER A 47 13.29 4.02 7.82
C SER A 47 13.43 2.86 8.80
N ALA A 48 14.64 2.67 9.34
CA ALA A 48 14.96 1.63 10.33
C ALA A 48 14.43 1.96 11.73
N VAL A 49 13.15 2.31 11.84
CA VAL A 49 12.47 2.66 13.09
C VAL A 49 11.65 1.48 13.58
N GLN A 50 12.14 0.80 14.62
CA GLN A 50 11.46 -0.34 15.25
C GLN A 50 10.04 0.04 15.70
N LEU A 51 9.10 -0.88 15.53
CA LEU A 51 7.76 -0.70 16.05
C LEU A 51 7.75 -0.97 17.57
N GLY A 52 7.43 0.05 18.35
CA GLY A 52 7.37 0.00 19.82
C GLY A 52 6.06 -0.57 20.38
N LEU A 53 5.57 -1.69 19.83
CA LEU A 53 4.42 -2.41 20.41
C LEU A 53 4.90 -3.46 21.43
N PRO A 54 4.15 -3.69 22.53
CA PRO A 54 4.48 -4.73 23.49
C PRO A 54 4.62 -6.11 22.82
N GLY A 55 5.60 -6.90 23.26
CA GLY A 55 5.79 -8.28 22.82
C GLY A 55 6.88 -8.52 21.77
N GLY A 56 7.46 -7.48 21.16
CA GLY A 56 8.66 -7.63 20.31
C GLY A 56 8.52 -8.60 19.14
N GLN A 57 7.30 -8.79 18.63
CA GLN A 57 6.95 -9.85 17.69
C GLN A 57 7.29 -9.51 16.23
N PHE A 58 7.55 -8.24 15.94
CA PHE A 58 7.84 -7.75 14.59
C PHE A 58 9.34 -7.80 14.27
N GLY A 59 9.67 -8.00 13.01
CA GLY A 59 11.05 -7.98 12.53
C GLY A 59 11.73 -6.62 12.75
N ALA A 60 13.06 -6.61 12.69
CA ALA A 60 13.86 -5.39 12.77
C ALA A 60 13.90 -4.69 11.41
N PRO A 61 13.19 -3.57 11.21
CA PRO A 61 12.98 -3.03 9.88
C PRO A 61 14.27 -2.49 9.29
N VAL A 62 14.44 -2.71 7.99
CA VAL A 62 15.50 -2.13 7.17
C VAL A 62 14.91 -1.01 6.33
N ALA A 63 15.64 0.09 6.18
CA ALA A 63 15.22 1.19 5.34
C ALA A 63 15.33 0.79 3.86
N LEU A 64 14.24 0.99 3.09
CA LEU A 64 14.24 0.83 1.64
C LEU A 64 15.26 1.77 1.01
N ALA A 65 16.08 1.27 0.10
CA ALA A 65 16.90 2.14 -0.73
C ALA A 65 15.99 2.87 -1.75
N THR A 66 16.39 4.08 -2.16
CA THR A 66 15.57 4.95 -3.03
C THR A 66 15.31 4.27 -4.37
N GLU A 67 16.30 3.59 -4.92
CA GLU A 67 16.26 2.80 -6.14
C GLU A 67 15.32 1.57 -6.05
N GLU A 68 15.06 1.03 -4.85
CA GLU A 68 14.18 -0.12 -4.67
C GLU A 68 12.69 0.27 -4.72
N ILE A 69 12.39 1.55 -4.53
CA ILE A 69 11.01 2.07 -4.47
C ILE A 69 10.29 1.89 -5.80
N ALA A 70 10.97 2.12 -6.92
CA ALA A 70 10.38 1.88 -8.25
C ALA A 70 9.93 0.41 -8.41
N GLY A 71 10.74 -0.54 -7.91
CA GLY A 71 10.37 -1.95 -7.90
C GLY A 71 9.17 -2.26 -7.02
N LEU A 72 8.99 -1.54 -5.90
CA LEU A 72 7.81 -1.67 -5.05
C LEU A 72 6.54 -1.18 -5.76
N VAL A 73 6.60 -0.02 -6.43
CA VAL A 73 5.49 0.52 -7.24
C VAL A 73 5.05 -0.51 -8.29
N GLN A 74 6.00 -1.08 -9.02
CA GLN A 74 5.71 -2.10 -10.03
C GLN A 74 5.07 -3.36 -9.43
N ARG A 75 5.45 -3.78 -8.22
CA ARG A 75 4.83 -4.93 -7.55
C ARG A 75 3.35 -4.68 -7.23
N PHE A 76 2.94 -3.46 -6.86
CA PHE A 76 1.52 -3.13 -6.69
C PHE A 76 0.77 -3.16 -8.04
N ALA A 77 1.35 -2.60 -9.09
CA ALA A 77 0.77 -2.63 -10.43
C ALA A 77 0.58 -4.07 -10.96
N ILE A 78 1.60 -4.92 -10.80
CA ILE A 78 1.54 -6.35 -11.16
C ILE A 78 0.43 -7.07 -10.38
N ALA A 79 0.33 -6.83 -9.07
CA ALA A 79 -0.70 -7.44 -8.24
C ALA A 79 -2.11 -6.98 -8.65
N ALA A 80 -2.28 -5.68 -8.93
CA ALA A 80 -3.56 -5.13 -9.37
C ALA A 80 -4.00 -5.71 -10.71
N ARG A 81 -3.09 -5.74 -11.69
CA ARG A 81 -3.35 -6.34 -13.00
C ARG A 81 -3.74 -7.81 -12.87
N ALA A 82 -2.97 -8.60 -12.11
CA ALA A 82 -3.26 -10.01 -11.91
C ALA A 82 -4.64 -10.27 -11.29
N VAL A 83 -5.05 -9.44 -10.33
CA VAL A 83 -6.37 -9.49 -9.71
C VAL A 83 -7.47 -9.15 -10.72
N CYS A 84 -7.32 -8.06 -11.48
CA CYS A 84 -8.34 -7.68 -12.46
C CYS A 84 -8.42 -8.66 -13.64
N GLU A 85 -7.29 -9.19 -14.12
CA GLU A 85 -7.25 -10.25 -15.14
C GLU A 85 -7.96 -11.53 -14.68
N ALA A 86 -7.95 -11.81 -13.37
CA ALA A 86 -8.64 -12.97 -12.80
C ALA A 86 -10.17 -12.80 -12.71
N GLY A 87 -10.70 -11.59 -12.92
CA GLY A 87 -12.14 -11.31 -12.94
C GLY A 87 -12.68 -10.45 -11.80
N PHE A 88 -11.82 -9.98 -10.89
CA PHE A 88 -12.23 -9.01 -9.87
C PHE A 88 -12.49 -7.63 -10.49
N SER A 89 -13.51 -6.93 -10.01
CA SER A 89 -13.98 -5.67 -10.59
C SER A 89 -13.15 -4.44 -10.18
N GLY A 90 -12.19 -4.61 -9.26
CA GLY A 90 -11.36 -3.52 -8.77
C GLY A 90 -10.43 -3.92 -7.64
N VAL A 91 -9.67 -2.93 -7.18
CA VAL A 91 -8.69 -3.07 -6.10
C VAL A 91 -8.77 -1.92 -5.10
N GLN A 92 -8.37 -2.19 -3.86
CA GLN A 92 -8.16 -1.16 -2.84
C GLN A 92 -6.70 -1.16 -2.40
N VAL A 93 -5.99 -0.05 -2.58
CA VAL A 93 -4.62 0.13 -2.09
C VAL A 93 -4.66 0.44 -0.59
N HIS A 94 -3.96 -0.36 0.22
CA HIS A 94 -3.95 -0.16 1.67
C HIS A 94 -2.86 0.83 2.12
N ALA A 95 -3.28 2.06 2.45
CA ALA A 95 -2.45 3.14 2.97
C ALA A 95 -2.85 3.58 4.39
N ALA A 96 -3.17 2.60 5.22
CA ALA A 96 -3.71 2.81 6.56
C ALA A 96 -3.08 1.83 7.58
N HIS A 97 -3.51 1.94 8.83
CA HIS A 97 -3.18 1.00 9.92
C HIS A 97 -1.68 0.83 10.19
N GLY A 98 -0.84 1.80 9.81
CA GLY A 98 0.59 1.73 10.01
C GLY A 98 1.28 0.65 9.17
N TYR A 99 0.67 0.19 8.07
CA TYR A 99 1.31 -0.64 7.04
C TYR A 99 2.18 0.22 6.12
N LEU A 100 2.90 -0.37 5.16
CA LEU A 100 4.02 0.29 4.48
C LEU A 100 3.69 1.68 3.93
N LEU A 101 2.60 1.83 3.17
CA LEU A 101 2.23 3.14 2.60
C LEU A 101 1.83 4.14 3.70
N SER A 102 1.14 3.70 4.75
CA SER A 102 0.88 4.51 5.94
C SER A 102 2.16 4.86 6.70
N GLN A 103 3.17 3.99 6.68
CA GLN A 103 4.47 4.26 7.29
C GLN A 103 5.22 5.38 6.55
N PHE A 104 5.14 5.42 5.21
CA PHE A 104 5.68 6.53 4.42
C PHE A 104 4.94 7.84 4.72
N LEU A 105 3.62 7.77 4.83
CA LEU A 105 2.80 8.93 5.20
C LEU A 105 3.07 9.44 6.60
N SER A 106 3.46 8.63 7.58
CA SER A 106 3.63 9.13 8.96
C SER A 106 5.08 9.60 9.22
N PRO A 107 5.30 10.84 9.69
CA PRO A 107 6.64 11.34 10.03
C PRO A 107 7.25 10.61 11.26
N ARG A 108 6.45 9.84 12.00
CA ARG A 108 6.95 9.00 13.11
C ARG A 108 7.70 7.76 12.63
N SER A 109 7.34 7.25 11.46
CA SER A 109 7.97 6.07 10.85
C SER A 109 8.87 6.42 9.68
N ASN A 110 8.60 7.53 9.00
CA ASN A 110 9.38 8.02 7.88
C ASN A 110 10.29 9.17 8.32
N GLN A 111 11.57 8.85 8.51
CA GLN A 111 12.63 9.80 8.86
C GLN A 111 13.58 10.04 7.68
N ARG A 112 13.14 9.74 6.45
CA ARG A 112 13.93 9.95 5.24
C ARG A 112 14.18 11.44 4.99
N ARG A 113 15.29 11.71 4.29
CA ARG A 113 15.73 13.07 3.89
C ARG A 113 15.79 13.24 2.37
N ASP A 114 15.31 12.25 1.63
CA ASP A 114 15.21 12.25 0.17
C ASP A 114 13.80 12.66 -0.27
N GLU A 115 13.49 12.50 -1.57
CA GLU A 115 12.20 12.83 -2.17
C GLU A 115 11.01 12.02 -1.65
N TYR A 116 11.24 11.06 -0.75
CA TYR A 116 10.19 10.26 -0.11
C TYR A 116 9.98 10.59 1.37
N GLY A 117 10.66 11.61 1.93
CA GLY A 117 10.52 12.03 3.32
C GLY A 117 10.50 13.54 3.55
N GLY A 118 10.29 13.94 4.81
CA GLY A 118 10.18 15.35 5.20
C GLY A 118 8.77 15.91 4.96
N SER A 119 8.58 16.68 3.90
CA SER A 119 7.31 17.33 3.58
C SER A 119 6.18 16.30 3.37
N LEU A 120 4.91 16.74 3.48
CA LEU A 120 3.77 15.86 3.24
C LEU A 120 3.75 15.36 1.79
N GLU A 121 4.13 16.23 0.85
CA GLU A 121 4.24 15.97 -0.58
C GLU A 121 5.22 14.81 -0.84
N ASN A 122 6.41 14.87 -0.25
CA ASN A 122 7.41 13.82 -0.37
C ASN A 122 6.94 12.52 0.31
N ARG A 123 6.38 12.61 1.52
CA ARG A 123 5.82 11.46 2.25
C ARG A 123 4.70 10.76 1.46
N ALA A 124 3.90 11.52 0.70
CA ALA A 124 2.80 10.99 -0.12
C ALA A 124 3.25 10.51 -1.51
N SER A 125 4.45 10.88 -1.97
CA SER A 125 4.97 10.56 -3.31
C SER A 125 4.84 9.08 -3.65
N LEU A 126 5.24 8.18 -2.75
CA LEU A 126 5.11 6.74 -2.97
C LEU A 126 3.65 6.30 -3.18
N LEU A 127 2.71 6.79 -2.36
CA LEU A 127 1.31 6.43 -2.49
C LEU A 127 0.75 6.87 -3.84
N LEU A 128 1.04 8.10 -4.25
CA LEU A 128 0.57 8.65 -5.53
C LEU A 128 1.17 7.89 -6.72
N GLN A 129 2.45 7.54 -6.66
CA GLN A 129 3.09 6.70 -7.68
C GLN A 129 2.47 5.29 -7.75
N VAL A 130 2.15 4.68 -6.61
CA VAL A 130 1.45 3.38 -6.55
C VAL A 130 0.07 3.50 -7.18
N VAL A 131 -0.72 4.53 -6.84
CA VAL A 131 -2.07 4.73 -7.38
C VAL A 131 -2.02 4.92 -8.90
N ALA A 132 -1.11 5.76 -9.40
CA ALA A 132 -0.94 5.99 -10.83
C ALA A 132 -0.58 4.68 -11.56
N ALA A 133 0.42 3.94 -11.07
CA ALA A 133 0.85 2.68 -11.68
C ALA A 133 -0.24 1.60 -11.61
N VAL A 134 -1.02 1.54 -10.53
CA VAL A 134 -2.17 0.65 -10.40
C VAL A 134 -3.25 1.02 -11.42
N ARG A 135 -3.62 2.30 -11.53
CA ARG A 135 -4.59 2.79 -12.50
C ARG A 135 -4.18 2.43 -13.93
N ASP A 136 -2.93 2.70 -14.30
CA ASP A 136 -2.39 2.36 -15.62
C ASP A 136 -2.47 0.85 -15.90
N ALA A 137 -2.18 0.02 -14.90
CA ALA A 137 -2.15 -1.42 -15.05
C ALA A 137 -3.54 -2.08 -15.17
N VAL A 138 -4.57 -1.49 -14.56
CA VAL A 138 -5.95 -2.05 -14.57
C VAL A 138 -6.89 -1.34 -15.56
N GLY A 139 -6.47 -0.20 -16.10
CA GLY A 139 -7.25 0.61 -17.03
C GLY A 139 -8.43 1.35 -16.36
N PRO A 140 -9.25 2.07 -17.15
CA PRO A 140 -10.26 2.99 -16.62
C PRO A 140 -11.53 2.31 -16.09
N ARG A 141 -11.78 1.04 -16.44
CA ARG A 141 -13.02 0.33 -16.06
C ARG A 141 -12.96 -0.29 -14.67
N ALA A 142 -11.77 -0.71 -14.23
CA ALA A 142 -11.61 -1.30 -12.92
C ALA A 142 -11.69 -0.20 -11.84
N ALA A 143 -12.38 -0.47 -10.74
CA ALA A 143 -12.40 0.44 -9.62
C ALA A 143 -11.03 0.44 -8.91
N VAL A 144 -10.55 1.62 -8.52
CA VAL A 144 -9.34 1.79 -7.72
C VAL A 144 -9.72 2.63 -6.51
N ALA A 145 -9.58 2.07 -5.32
CA ALA A 145 -9.84 2.76 -4.07
C ALA A 145 -8.57 2.84 -3.22
N VAL A 146 -8.53 3.77 -2.26
CA VAL A 146 -7.46 3.84 -1.26
C VAL A 146 -8.07 3.77 0.13
N LYS A 147 -7.52 2.88 0.97
CA LYS A 147 -7.81 2.89 2.41
C LYS A 147 -6.81 3.79 3.11
N LEU A 148 -7.23 4.99 3.50
CA LEU A 148 -6.39 6.02 4.13
C LEU A 148 -6.75 6.18 5.61
N ASN A 149 -5.76 6.44 6.47
CA ASN A 149 -6.01 6.84 7.86
C ASN A 149 -6.64 8.24 7.89
N SER A 150 -7.64 8.48 8.75
CA SER A 150 -8.09 9.85 9.05
C SER A 150 -7.15 10.57 10.01
N ALA A 151 -6.44 9.83 10.87
CA ALA A 151 -5.32 10.28 11.68
C ALA A 151 -4.58 9.06 12.26
N ASP A 152 -3.34 9.23 12.68
CA ASP A 152 -2.57 8.23 13.44
C ASP A 152 -2.91 8.27 14.95
N PHE A 153 -3.66 9.28 15.41
CA PHE A 153 -3.97 9.55 16.82
C PHE A 153 -2.73 9.64 17.74
N GLN A 154 -1.61 10.07 17.17
CA GLN A 154 -0.34 10.23 17.87
C GLN A 154 0.19 11.64 17.65
N ARG A 155 0.63 12.30 18.73
CA ARG A 155 1.21 13.64 18.65
C ARG A 155 2.38 13.63 17.66
N GLY A 156 2.32 14.54 16.68
CA GLY A 156 3.34 14.67 15.63
C GLY A 156 3.31 13.54 14.59
N GLY A 157 2.22 12.77 14.47
CA GLY A 157 2.01 11.80 13.38
C GLY A 157 1.18 12.37 12.22
N PHE A 158 0.74 11.50 11.32
CA PHE A 158 -0.21 11.84 10.26
C PHE A 158 -1.53 12.30 10.90
N ASN A 159 -1.99 13.50 10.57
CA ASN A 159 -3.14 14.12 11.22
C ASN A 159 -4.32 14.30 10.24
N PHE A 160 -5.41 14.86 10.75
CA PHE A 160 -6.63 15.06 9.96
C PHE A 160 -6.42 15.99 8.75
N ASP A 161 -5.71 17.11 8.93
CA ASP A 161 -5.44 18.07 7.84
C ASP A 161 -4.55 17.45 6.76
N ASP A 162 -3.52 16.67 7.15
CA ASP A 162 -2.71 15.86 6.24
C ASP A 162 -3.61 14.89 5.45
N SER A 163 -4.58 14.25 6.10
CA SER A 163 -5.50 13.30 5.45
C SER A 163 -6.39 13.96 4.40
N LEU A 164 -6.88 15.18 4.66
CA LEU A 164 -7.69 15.94 3.70
C LEU A 164 -6.88 16.32 2.47
N ARG A 165 -5.62 16.78 2.67
CA ARG A 165 -4.73 17.13 1.56
C ARG A 165 -4.40 15.93 0.69
N VAL A 166 -4.08 14.79 1.32
CA VAL A 166 -3.81 13.54 0.60
C VAL A 166 -5.06 13.04 -0.12
N ALA A 167 -6.26 13.14 0.50
CA ALA A 167 -7.51 12.79 -0.15
C ALA A 167 -7.76 13.64 -1.41
N GLY A 168 -7.51 14.94 -1.37
CA GLY A 168 -7.62 15.82 -2.56
C GLY A 168 -6.62 15.45 -3.66
N TRP A 169 -5.39 15.06 -3.31
CA TRP A 169 -4.43 14.56 -4.30
C TRP A 169 -4.83 13.21 -4.91
N LEU A 170 -5.46 12.34 -4.12
CA LEU A 170 -5.99 11.07 -4.60
C LEU A 170 -7.19 11.26 -5.53
N GLU A 171 -8.10 12.18 -5.20
CA GLU A 171 -9.21 12.59 -6.07
C GLU A 171 -8.67 13.11 -7.41
N ALA A 172 -7.68 14.02 -7.38
CA ALA A 172 -7.03 14.52 -8.58
C ALA A 172 -6.32 13.42 -9.40
N ALA A 173 -5.92 12.31 -8.77
CA ALA A 173 -5.34 11.13 -9.41
C ALA A 173 -6.39 10.11 -9.90
N GLY A 174 -7.69 10.37 -9.74
CA GLY A 174 -8.77 9.52 -10.24
C GLY A 174 -9.14 8.34 -9.33
N VAL A 175 -8.95 8.51 -8.02
CA VAL A 175 -9.48 7.63 -6.95
C VAL A 175 -10.87 8.10 -6.53
#